data_AF-A0A533B406-F1
#
_entry.id   AF-A0A533B406-F1
#
_cell.length_a   1.000
_cell.length_b   1.000
_cell.length_c   1.000
_cell.angle_alpha   90.00
_cell.angle_beta   90.00
_cell.angle_gamma   90.00
#
_symmetry.space_group_name_H-M   'P 1'
#
loop_
_entity.id
_entity.type
_entity.pdbx_description
1 polymer ?
#
loop_
_entity_poly.entity_id
_entity_poly.type
_entity_poly.pdbx_seq_one_letter_code
_entity_poly.pdbx_strand_id
1 'polypeptide(L)'
;MSPETNPLAEFRRLINRRARQFPTLWEASKQLIEKSAFPSTVARLLRRSQEKDLPATIKESLRTVFGQKQAQRVQDLDGKSLKALTGFLPAKALRALCVFFELIARPGSQWPCILSRCSFTICLQATQT
;
A
#
# COMPACT_ATOMS: atom_id res chain seq x y z
N MET A 1 -2.32 8.98 -32.47
CA MET A 1 -3.10 9.38 -31.29
C MET A 1 -2.89 8.33 -30.22
N SER A 2 -1.98 8.59 -29.28
CA SER A 2 -1.80 7.71 -28.12
C SER A 2 -3.06 7.79 -27.27
N PRO A 3 -3.59 6.67 -26.75
CA PRO A 3 -4.72 6.73 -25.84
C PRO A 3 -4.26 7.50 -24.60
N GLU A 4 -4.86 8.66 -24.36
CA GLU A 4 -4.76 9.43 -23.12
C GLU A 4 -5.00 8.46 -21.95
N THR A 5 -3.91 7.97 -21.37
CA THR A 5 -3.97 6.88 -20.39
C THR A 5 -4.45 7.52 -19.10
N ASN A 6 -5.75 7.40 -18.83
CA ASN A 6 -6.38 7.92 -17.62
C ASN A 6 -5.60 7.40 -16.39
N PRO A 7 -4.83 8.26 -15.69
CA PRO A 7 -3.93 7.80 -14.63
C PRO A 7 -4.65 7.10 -13.48
N LEU A 8 -5.90 7.50 -13.23
CA LEU A 8 -6.75 6.87 -12.22
C LEU A 8 -7.22 5.47 -12.65
N ALA A 9 -7.60 5.31 -13.91
CA ALA A 9 -7.98 3.99 -14.44
C ALA A 9 -6.81 3.02 -14.39
N GLU A 10 -5.60 3.49 -14.74
CA GLU A 10 -4.38 2.70 -14.66
C GLU A 10 -4.03 2.34 -13.22
N PHE A 11 -4.12 3.30 -12.30
CA PHE A 11 -3.91 3.04 -10.87
C PHE A 11 -4.87 1.97 -10.33
N ARG A 12 -6.17 2.06 -10.65
CA ARG A 12 -7.16 1.04 -10.28
C ARG A 12 -6.81 -0.32 -10.86
N ARG A 13 -6.36 -0.38 -12.11
CA ARG A 13 -5.93 -1.62 -12.77
C ARG A 13 -4.75 -2.27 -12.03
N LEU A 14 -3.74 -1.46 -11.67
CA LEU A 14 -2.55 -1.92 -10.96
C LEU A 14 -2.87 -2.45 -9.56
N ILE A 15 -3.68 -1.73 -8.78
CA ILE A 15 -4.13 -2.19 -7.45
C ILE A 15 -4.89 -3.51 -7.57
N ASN A 16 -5.85 -3.59 -8.50
CA ASN A 16 -6.65 -4.80 -8.72
C ASN A 16 -5.77 -6.00 -9.07
N ARG A 17 -4.82 -5.80 -10.00
CA ARG A 17 -3.86 -6.83 -10.40
C ARG A 17 -3.05 -7.31 -9.21
N ARG A 18 -2.46 -6.39 -8.43
CA ARG A 18 -1.61 -6.74 -7.29
C ARG A 18 -2.37 -7.49 -6.19
N ALA A 19 -3.59 -7.05 -5.88
CA ALA A 19 -4.44 -7.70 -4.88
C ALA A 19 -4.76 -9.16 -5.25
N ARG A 20 -4.90 -9.47 -6.55
CA ARG A 20 -5.14 -10.84 -7.04
C ARG A 20 -3.88 -11.68 -7.11
N GLN A 21 -2.74 -11.07 -7.43
CA GLN A 21 -1.47 -11.78 -7.63
C GLN A 21 -0.86 -12.33 -6.32
N PHE A 22 -1.20 -11.76 -5.17
CA PHE A 22 -0.59 -12.14 -3.88
C PHE A 22 -1.65 -12.49 -2.83
N PRO A 23 -2.30 -13.67 -2.93
CA PRO A 23 -3.34 -14.09 -2.00
C PRO A 23 -2.84 -14.16 -0.55
N THR A 24 -1.60 -14.60 -0.30
CA THR A 24 -1.02 -14.64 1.06
C THR A 24 -0.87 -13.25 1.67
N LEU A 25 -0.43 -12.26 0.88
CA LEU A 25 -0.36 -10.86 1.33
C LEU A 25 -1.74 -10.26 1.50
N TRP A 26 -2.68 -10.64 0.62
CA TRP A 26 -4.07 -10.24 0.77
C TRP A 26 -4.63 -10.73 2.11
N GLU A 27 -4.39 -11.97 2.52
CA GLU A 27 -4.87 -12.48 3.79
C GLU A 27 -4.19 -11.80 4.99
N ALA A 28 -2.86 -11.62 4.95
CA ALA A 28 -2.11 -10.93 5.99
C ALA A 28 -2.52 -9.45 6.15
N SER A 29 -3.01 -8.80 5.09
CA SER A 29 -3.45 -7.40 5.14
C SER A 29 -4.62 -7.16 6.11
N LYS A 30 -5.36 -8.21 6.50
CA LYS A 30 -6.44 -8.10 7.50
C LYS A 30 -5.94 -7.52 8.82
N GLN A 31 -4.78 -7.98 9.29
CA GLN A 31 -4.21 -7.54 10.56
C GLN A 31 -3.79 -6.06 10.55
N LEU A 32 -3.50 -5.49 9.38
CA LEU A 32 -3.09 -4.09 9.25
C LEU A 32 -4.25 -3.10 9.33
N ILE A 33 -5.48 -3.57 9.12
CA ILE A 33 -6.68 -2.72 9.23
C ILE A 33 -7.42 -2.90 10.56
N GLU A 34 -6.89 -3.74 11.45
CA GLU A 34 -7.38 -3.90 12.82
C GLU A 34 -7.13 -2.64 13.66
N LYS A 35 -8.01 -2.38 14.63
CA LYS A 35 -8.01 -1.12 15.40
C LYS A 35 -6.65 -0.79 16.03
N SER A 36 -5.91 -1.78 16.53
CA SER A 36 -4.61 -1.60 17.18
C SER A 36 -3.49 -1.23 16.21
N ALA A 37 -3.55 -1.70 14.97
CA ALA A 37 -2.54 -1.46 13.94
C ALA A 37 -2.94 -0.35 12.94
N PHE A 38 -4.19 0.10 12.99
CA PHE A 38 -4.75 0.99 11.98
C PHE A 38 -4.06 2.36 11.92
N PRO A 39 -3.85 3.11 13.02
CA PRO A 39 -3.22 4.42 12.95
C PRO A 39 -1.79 4.36 12.38
N SER A 40 -1.02 3.35 12.79
CA SER A 40 0.34 3.14 12.29
C SER A 40 0.33 2.72 10.81
N THR A 41 -0.66 1.93 10.38
CA THR A 41 -0.84 1.53 8.98
C THR A 41 -1.17 2.73 8.10
N VAL A 42 -2.08 3.62 8.51
CA VAL A 42 -2.42 4.83 7.75
C VAL A 42 -1.21 5.74 7.60
N ALA A 43 -0.42 5.95 8.67
CA ALA A 43 0.81 6.73 8.60
C ALA A 43 1.84 6.13 7.63
N ARG A 44 1.99 4.80 7.62
CA ARG A 44 2.87 4.08 6.68
C ARG A 44 2.38 4.18 5.24
N LEU A 45 1.07 4.07 5.00
CA LEU A 45 0.47 4.24 3.67
C LEU A 45 0.71 5.64 3.12
N LEU A 46 0.47 6.67 3.93
CA LEU A 46 0.71 8.05 3.53
C LEU A 46 2.18 8.28 3.18
N ARG A 47 3.12 7.80 4.00
CA ARG A 47 4.55 7.91 3.71
C ARG A 47 4.91 7.22 2.38
N ARG A 48 4.54 5.95 2.24
CA ARG A 48 4.84 5.14 1.04
C ARG A 48 4.20 5.71 -0.22
N SER A 49 3.03 6.34 -0.13
CA SER A 49 2.40 6.98 -1.28
C SER A 49 3.14 8.21 -1.76
N GLN A 50 3.81 8.94 -0.88
CA GLN A 50 4.63 10.10 -1.28
C GLN A 50 5.96 9.67 -1.89
N GLU A 51 6.58 8.61 -1.34
CA GLU A 51 7.86 8.06 -1.81
C GLU A 51 7.76 7.32 -3.15
N LYS A 52 6.64 6.60 -3.41
CA LYS A 52 6.46 5.85 -4.64
C LYS A 52 6.29 6.80 -5.84
N ASP A 53 6.82 6.40 -6.99
CA ASP A 53 6.55 7.10 -8.25
C ASP A 53 5.08 6.89 -8.67
N LEU A 54 4.28 7.94 -8.50
CA LEU A 54 2.84 7.96 -8.76
C LEU A 54 2.48 9.34 -9.32
N PRO A 55 1.46 9.45 -10.18
CA PRO A 55 0.95 10.73 -10.65
C PRO A 55 0.58 11.66 -9.50
N ALA A 56 0.90 12.96 -9.63
CA ALA A 56 0.67 13.96 -8.58
C ALA A 56 -0.78 13.97 -8.07
N THR A 57 -1.76 13.90 -8.98
CA THR A 57 -3.19 13.83 -8.65
C THR A 57 -3.56 12.65 -7.73
N ILE A 58 -2.90 11.50 -7.91
CA ILE A 58 -3.10 10.31 -7.06
C ILE A 58 -2.46 10.53 -5.69
N LYS A 59 -1.25 11.11 -5.64
CA LYS A 59 -0.57 11.44 -4.37
C LYS A 59 -1.36 12.44 -3.54
N GLU A 60 -1.93 13.46 -4.17
CA GLU A 60 -2.79 14.45 -3.54
C GLU A 60 -4.08 13.82 -3.00
N SER A 61 -4.73 12.98 -3.81
CA SER A 61 -5.94 12.25 -3.38
C SER A 61 -5.66 11.36 -2.16
N LEU A 62 -4.55 10.62 -2.16
CA LEU A 62 -4.11 9.79 -1.03
C LEU A 62 -3.78 10.64 0.20
N ARG A 63 -3.16 11.82 0.00
CA ARG A 63 -2.87 12.77 1.09
C ARG A 63 -4.14 13.33 1.70
N THR A 64 -5.15 13.64 0.91
CA THR A 64 -6.46 14.12 1.42
C THR A 64 -7.15 13.04 2.24
N VAL A 65 -7.17 11.79 1.74
CA VAL A 65 -7.80 10.67 2.45
C VAL A 65 -7.07 10.31 3.74
N PHE A 66 -5.74 10.22 3.72
CA PHE A 66 -4.94 9.76 4.87
C PHE A 66 -4.41 10.88 5.77
N GLY A 67 -4.51 12.13 5.35
CA GLY A 67 -4.05 13.29 6.11
C GLY A 67 -4.95 13.66 7.29
N GLN A 68 -6.07 12.97 7.47
CA GLN A 68 -6.96 13.15 8.62
C GLN A 68 -6.27 12.62 9.89
N LYS A 69 -5.72 13.54 10.69
CA LYS A 69 -4.86 13.29 11.86
C LYS A 69 -5.44 12.37 12.96
N GLN A 70 -6.71 11.97 12.88
CA GLN A 70 -7.42 11.26 13.95
C GLN A 70 -8.09 9.95 13.52
N ALA A 71 -7.85 9.44 12.30
CA ALA A 71 -8.49 8.20 11.88
C ALA A 71 -8.00 7.01 12.74
N GLN A 72 -8.90 6.40 13.52
CA GLN A 72 -8.64 5.24 14.38
C GLN A 72 -9.17 3.95 13.76
N ARG A 73 -10.11 4.06 12.82
CA ARG A 73 -10.77 2.96 12.14
C ARG A 73 -11.03 3.31 10.68
N VAL A 74 -11.30 2.28 9.88
CA VAL A 74 -11.66 2.40 8.45
C VAL A 74 -12.85 3.36 8.23
N GLN A 75 -13.80 3.38 9.17
CA GLN A 75 -15.02 4.20 9.10
C GLN A 75 -14.76 5.70 9.29
N ASP A 76 -13.62 6.06 9.91
CA ASP A 76 -13.25 7.45 10.16
C ASP A 76 -12.67 8.11 8.90
N LEU A 77 -12.33 7.30 7.87
CA LEU A 77 -11.83 7.78 6.59
C LEU A 77 -12.98 8.11 5.64
N ASP A 78 -12.73 9.01 4.70
CA ASP A 78 -13.67 9.28 3.61
C ASP A 78 -13.80 8.08 2.66
N GLY A 79 -14.81 7.26 2.93
CA GLY A 79 -15.12 6.07 2.16
C GLY A 79 -15.55 6.36 0.71
N LYS A 80 -16.13 7.54 0.43
CA LYS A 80 -16.50 7.94 -0.94
C LYS A 80 -15.24 8.24 -1.74
N SER A 81 -14.30 9.00 -1.17
CA SER A 81 -13.01 9.28 -1.79
C SER A 81 -12.17 8.01 -1.99
N LEU A 82 -12.14 7.10 -1.01
CA LEU A 82 -11.47 5.80 -1.16
C LEU A 82 -12.05 4.96 -2.30
N LYS A 83 -13.38 4.92 -2.43
CA LYS A 83 -14.07 4.21 -3.51
C LYS A 83 -13.80 4.87 -4.86
N ALA A 84 -13.86 6.19 -4.93
CA ALA A 84 -13.51 6.93 -6.14
C ALA A 84 -12.05 6.68 -6.55
N LEU A 85 -11.13 6.59 -5.60
CA LEU A 85 -9.72 6.39 -5.90
C LEU A 85 -9.40 4.95 -6.34
N THR A 86 -9.94 3.95 -5.64
CA THR A 86 -9.53 2.54 -5.78
C THR A 86 -10.54 1.65 -6.51
N GLY A 87 -11.80 2.08 -6.61
CA GLY A 87 -12.92 1.28 -7.09
C GLY A 87 -13.45 0.26 -6.07
N PHE A 88 -12.94 0.24 -4.84
CA PHE A 88 -13.33 -0.71 -3.80
C PHE A 88 -14.09 -0.05 -2.64
N LEU A 89 -14.79 -0.87 -1.86
CA LEU A 89 -15.30 -0.46 -0.55
C LEU A 89 -14.15 -0.14 0.41
N PRO A 90 -14.33 0.72 1.42
CA PRO A 90 -13.24 1.29 2.22
C PRO A 90 -12.28 0.25 2.82
N ALA A 91 -12.78 -0.82 3.44
CA ALA A 91 -11.94 -1.87 4.03
C ALA A 91 -11.13 -2.64 2.97
N LYS A 92 -11.77 -2.92 1.82
CA LYS A 92 -11.14 -3.61 0.70
C LYS A 92 -10.11 -2.71 -0.01
N ALA A 93 -10.40 -1.42 -0.11
CA ALA A 93 -9.50 -0.39 -0.62
C ALA A 93 -8.21 -0.35 0.20
N LEU A 94 -8.32 -0.24 1.53
CA LEU A 94 -7.16 -0.21 2.42
C LEU A 94 -6.31 -1.47 2.33
N ARG A 95 -6.94 -2.65 2.36
CA ARG A 95 -6.21 -3.92 2.19
C ARG A 95 -5.44 -3.95 0.88
N ALA A 96 -6.09 -3.53 -0.22
CA ALA A 96 -5.47 -3.49 -1.53
C ALA A 96 -4.30 -2.50 -1.60
N LEU A 97 -4.43 -1.34 -0.95
CA LEU A 97 -3.37 -0.36 -0.81
C LEU A 97 -2.21 -0.91 0.05
N CYS A 98 -2.49 -1.62 1.14
CA CYS A 98 -1.45 -2.25 1.96
C CYS A 98 -0.63 -3.28 1.17
N VAL A 99 -1.29 -4.06 0.31
CA VAL A 99 -0.62 -5.01 -0.59
C VAL A 99 0.15 -4.28 -1.71
N PHE A 100 -0.44 -3.22 -2.29
CA PHE A 100 0.17 -2.44 -3.37
C PHE A 100 1.42 -1.67 -2.92
N PHE A 101 1.41 -1.11 -1.71
CA PHE A 101 2.54 -0.41 -1.10
C PHE A 101 3.46 -1.32 -0.29
N GLU A 102 3.17 -2.63 -0.27
CA GLU A 102 4.03 -3.65 0.33
C GLU A 102 4.30 -3.38 1.83
N LEU A 103 3.23 -3.06 2.57
CA LEU A 103 3.30 -2.83 4.02
C LEU A 103 3.42 -4.14 4.82
N ILE A 104 3.26 -5.27 4.16
CA ILE A 104 3.37 -6.60 4.76
C ILE A 104 4.74 -7.14 4.40
N ALA A 105 5.54 -7.46 5.41
CA ALA A 105 6.81 -8.13 5.21
C ALA A 105 6.53 -9.47 4.51
N ARG A 106 7.06 -9.64 3.30
CA ARG A 106 7.08 -10.97 2.69
C ARG A 106 8.12 -11.80 3.45
N PRO A 107 7.80 -13.00 3.94
CA PRO A 107 8.83 -13.93 4.34
C PRO A 107 9.72 -14.17 3.10
N GLY A 108 10.96 -13.69 3.13
CA GLY A 108 11.90 -13.76 1.99
C GLY A 108 12.04 -12.51 1.12
N SER A 109 11.44 -11.35 1.44
CA SER A 109 11.77 -10.09 0.76
C SER A 109 12.29 -9.05 1.73
N GLN A 110 13.51 -9.27 2.21
CA GLN A 110 14.44 -8.16 2.43
C GLN A 110 14.90 -7.68 1.05
N TRP A 111 14.03 -7.04 0.27
CA TRP A 111 14.52 -6.29 -0.88
C TRP A 111 15.07 -4.97 -0.36
N PRO A 112 16.32 -4.62 -0.68
CA PRO A 112 17.02 -3.53 -0.04
C PRO A 112 16.39 -2.21 -0.48
N CYS A 113 15.52 -1.66 0.36
CA CYS A 113 15.51 -0.22 0.51
C CYS A 113 16.76 0.11 1.31
N ILE A 114 17.87 0.41 0.63
CA ILE A 114 18.77 1.53 0.96
C ILE A 114 19.72 1.70 -0.23
N LEU A 115 19.44 2.78 -0.99
CA LEU A 115 20.35 3.79 -1.54
C LEU A 115 21.55 3.36 -2.38
N SER A 116 21.94 4.28 -3.26
CA SER A 116 23.34 4.67 -3.47
C SER A 116 24.35 3.69 -2.85
N ARG A 117 24.77 2.72 -3.66
CA ARG A 117 26.11 2.13 -3.65
C ARG A 117 26.69 1.95 -2.24
N CYS A 118 26.31 0.89 -1.53
CA CYS A 118 27.18 0.28 -0.52
C CYS A 118 26.81 -1.20 -0.27
N SER A 119 27.85 -2.01 -0.14
CA SER A 119 27.93 -3.46 -0.36
C SER A 119 27.01 -4.36 0.47
N PHE A 120 26.48 -5.38 -0.18
CA PHE A 120 25.87 -6.58 0.43
C PHE A 120 26.98 -7.42 1.10
N THR A 121 26.90 -7.61 2.42
CA THR A 121 27.55 -8.75 3.07
C THR A 121 26.47 -9.69 3.58
N ILE A 122 26.59 -10.93 3.11
CA ILE A 122 25.78 -12.11 3.32
C ILE A 122 25.50 -12.36 4.81
N CYS A 123 24.24 -12.62 5.18
CA CYS A 123 23.91 -13.38 6.38
C CYS A 123 23.31 -14.73 5.97
N LEU A 124 24.21 -15.70 5.85
CA LEU A 124 23.99 -17.13 5.84
C LEU A 124 23.52 -17.55 7.23
N GLN A 125 22.29 -18.04 7.40
CA GLN A 125 21.93 -18.95 8.50
C GLN A 125 20.74 -19.81 8.08
N ALA A 126 20.60 -21.08 8.46
CA ALA A 126 21.52 -22.11 8.92
C ALA A 126 20.60 -23.33 8.97
N THR A 127 20.94 -24.40 8.27
CA THR A 127 20.29 -25.70 8.43
C THR A 127 20.78 -26.31 9.73
N GLN A 128 19.87 -26.70 10.61
CA GLN A 128 20.02 -27.77 11.62
C GLN A 128 18.68 -27.87 12.39
N THR A 129 18.15 -29.04 12.73
CA THR A 129 18.79 -30.35 12.95
C THR A 129 17.89 -31.48 12.45
#